data_AF-A0AAW1IUE1-F1
#
_entry.id   AF-A0AAW1IUE1-F1
#
_cell.length_a   1.000
_cell.length_b   1.000
_cell.length_c   1.000
_cell.angle_alpha   90.00
_cell.angle_beta   90.00
_cell.angle_gamma   90.00
#
_symmetry.space_group_name_H-M   'P 1'
#
loop_
_entity.id
_entity.type
_entity.pdbx_description
1 polymer ?
#
loop_
_entity_poly.entity_id
_entity_poly.type
_entity_poly.pdbx_seq_one_letter_code
_entity_poly.pdbx_strand_id
1 'polypeptide(L)'
;MAQSLFNEVIEYSDGTPATASQLAKDVATFLRWTSEPEHDDRKRMFIKALGMFTFLAVLAYYLKRHKFTVLKSRKIQFKPKN
;
A
#
# COMPACT_ATOMS: atom_id res chain seq x y z
N MET A 1 -31.34 -15.63 -4.20
CA MET A 1 -30.88 -16.97 -4.64
C MET A 1 -31.13 -17.95 -3.50
N ALA A 2 -31.47 -19.21 -3.80
CA ALA A 2 -31.54 -20.25 -2.78
C ALA A 2 -30.13 -20.56 -2.24
N GLN A 3 -30.04 -21.08 -1.02
CA GLN A 3 -28.75 -21.47 -0.44
C GLN A 3 -28.09 -22.55 -1.31
N SER A 4 -26.88 -22.27 -1.77
CA SER A 4 -26.12 -23.14 -2.68
C SER A 4 -24.97 -23.88 -2.01
N LEU A 5 -24.54 -23.45 -0.82
CA LEU A 5 -23.41 -24.03 -0.09
C LEU A 5 -23.93 -24.81 1.13
N PHE A 6 -23.52 -26.08 1.20
CA PHE A 6 -23.81 -26.97 2.32
C PHE A 6 -22.49 -27.61 2.79
N ASN A 7 -22.50 -28.18 3.99
CA ASN A 7 -21.33 -28.88 4.50
C ASN A 7 -21.07 -30.17 3.71
N GLU A 8 -19.79 -30.47 3.51
CA GLU A 8 -19.27 -31.72 2.92
C GLU A 8 -19.80 -31.99 1.50
N VAL A 9 -20.14 -30.93 0.76
CA VAL A 9 -20.61 -31.04 -0.64
C VAL A 9 -19.47 -31.43 -1.60
N ILE A 10 -18.23 -31.12 -1.24
CA ILE A 10 -17.03 -31.48 -2.01
C ILE A 10 -15.97 -32.03 -1.08
N GLU A 11 -15.03 -32.80 -1.65
CA GLU A 11 -13.81 -33.22 -0.96
C GLU A 11 -12.63 -32.41 -1.50
N TYR A 12 -11.94 -31.70 -0.61
CA TYR A 12 -10.71 -31.01 -0.97
C TYR A 12 -9.56 -32.01 -1.11
N SER A 13 -8.71 -31.83 -2.12
CA SER A 13 -7.54 -32.69 -2.37
C SER A 13 -6.47 -32.61 -1.27
N ASP A 14 -6.48 -31.55 -0.47
CA ASP A 14 -5.55 -31.31 0.63
C ASP A 14 -6.07 -31.78 1.99
N GLY A 15 -7.28 -32.33 2.05
CA GLY A 15 -7.91 -32.80 3.29
C GLY A 15 -8.54 -31.71 4.15
N THR A 16 -8.66 -30.47 3.65
CA THR A 16 -9.37 -29.40 4.36
C THR A 16 -10.84 -29.77 4.59
N PRO A 17 -11.42 -29.55 5.78
CA PRO A 17 -12.85 -29.81 6.02
C PRO A 17 -13.75 -28.88 5.19
N ALA A 18 -14.61 -29.48 4.36
CA ALA A 18 -15.50 -28.75 3.45
C ALA A 18 -16.77 -28.21 4.12
N THR A 19 -16.60 -27.37 5.14
CA THR A 19 -17.73 -26.64 5.75
C THR A 19 -18.26 -25.55 4.81
N ALA A 20 -19.53 -25.20 4.91
CA ALA A 20 -20.16 -24.19 4.05
C ALA A 20 -19.48 -22.81 4.17
N SER A 21 -18.96 -22.45 5.35
CA SER A 21 -18.21 -21.20 5.56
C SER A 21 -16.83 -21.23 4.90
N GLN A 22 -16.14 -22.38 4.94
CA GLN A 22 -14.86 -22.57 4.25
C GLN A 22 -15.04 -22.46 2.73
N LEU A 23 -16.06 -23.13 2.18
CA LEU A 23 -16.41 -23.04 0.76
C LEU A 23 -16.71 -21.60 0.34
N ALA A 24 -17.50 -20.87 1.15
CA ALA A 24 -17.81 -19.47 0.87
C ALA A 24 -16.55 -18.59 0.85
N LYS A 25 -15.63 -18.81 1.79
CA LYS A 25 -14.35 -18.10 1.86
C LYS A 25 -13.51 -18.34 0.60
N ASP A 26 -13.36 -19.60 0.20
CA ASP A 26 -12.49 -19.96 -0.91
C ASP A 26 -13.05 -19.47 -2.25
N VAL A 27 -14.36 -19.58 -2.46
CA VAL A 27 -15.02 -19.00 -3.66
C VAL A 27 -14.86 -17.49 -3.69
N ALA A 28 -15.04 -16.80 -2.55
CA ALA A 28 -14.85 -15.36 -2.49
C ALA A 28 -13.40 -14.95 -2.79
N THR A 29 -12.41 -15.70 -2.29
CA THR A 29 -11.00 -15.48 -2.60
C THR A 29 -10.70 -15.73 -4.07
N PHE A 30 -11.26 -16.78 -4.66
CA PHE A 30 -11.12 -17.06 -6.09
C PHE A 30 -11.74 -15.93 -6.94
N LEU A 31 -12.96 -15.49 -6.61
CA LEU A 31 -13.62 -14.39 -7.29
C LEU A 31 -12.85 -13.07 -7.14
N ARG A 32 -12.18 -12.85 -6.00
CA ARG A 32 -11.29 -11.70 -5.84
C ARG A 32 -10.11 -11.78 -6.80
N TRP A 33 -9.48 -12.95 -6.90
CA TRP A 33 -8.38 -13.16 -7.84
C TRP A 33 -8.83 -12.99 -9.29
N THR A 34 -10.00 -13.51 -9.68
CA THR A 34 -10.51 -13.32 -11.06
C THR A 34 -10.85 -11.87 -11.37
N SER A 35 -11.26 -11.11 -10.35
CA SER A 35 -11.58 -9.69 -10.51
C SER A 35 -10.33 -8.80 -10.55
N GLU A 36 -9.27 -9.19 -9.84
CA GLU A 36 -8.01 -8.43 -9.71
C GLU A 36 -6.78 -9.36 -9.79
N PRO A 37 -6.43 -9.90 -10.96
CA PRO A 37 -5.32 -10.84 -11.11
C PRO A 37 -3.95 -10.20 -10.80
N GLU A 38 -3.81 -8.88 -10.96
CA GLU A 38 -2.57 -8.14 -10.72
C GLU A 38 -2.39 -7.69 -9.26
N HIS A 39 -3.32 -8.06 -8.38
CA HIS A 39 -3.37 -7.60 -6.99
C HIS A 39 -2.03 -7.78 -6.23
N ASP A 40 -1.38 -8.93 -6.39
CA ASP A 40 -0.15 -9.25 -5.66
C ASP A 40 1.06 -8.49 -6.22
N ASP A 41 1.17 -8.41 -7.56
CA ASP A 41 2.21 -7.63 -8.22
C ASP A 41 2.07 -6.13 -7.94
N ARG A 42 0.83 -5.63 -7.93
CA ARG A 42 0.51 -4.25 -7.57
C ARG A 42 0.95 -3.94 -6.14
N LYS A 43 0.69 -4.84 -5.17
CA LYS A 43 1.16 -4.68 -3.79
C LYS A 43 2.68 -4.72 -3.69
N ARG A 44 3.34 -5.62 -4.42
CA ARG A 44 4.80 -5.71 -4.45
C ARG A 44 5.44 -4.44 -5.01
N MET A 45 4.89 -3.90 -6.10
CA MET A 45 5.29 -2.62 -6.70
C MET A 45 5.08 -1.47 -5.72
N PHE A 46 3.94 -1.43 -5.04
CA PHE A 46 3.62 -0.40 -4.05
C PHE A 46 4.66 -0.33 -2.92
N ILE A 47 5.08 -1.47 -2.36
CA ILE A 47 6.09 -1.52 -1.30
C ILE A 47 7.43 -0.96 -1.80
N LYS A 48 7.85 -1.33 -3.02
CA LYS A 48 9.08 -0.79 -3.64
C LYS A 48 8.99 0.72 -3.86
N ALA A 49 7.87 1.20 -4.39
CA ALA A 49 7.63 2.62 -4.63
C ALA A 49 7.64 3.41 -3.33
N LEU A 50 6.99 2.92 -2.28
CA LEU A 50 6.97 3.57 -0.97
C LEU A 50 8.38 3.74 -0.40
N GLY A 51 9.22 2.70 -0.49
CA GLY A 51 10.63 2.77 -0.07
C GLY A 51 11.41 3.86 -0.82
N MET A 52 11.33 3.86 -2.16
CA MET A 52 11.99 4.87 -3.00
C MET A 52 11.50 6.29 -2.70
N PHE A 53 10.18 6.50 -2.64
CA PHE A 53 9.62 7.83 -2.40
C PHE A 53 9.94 8.35 -1.00
N THR A 54 10.00 7.47 0.01
CA THR A 54 10.39 7.87 1.37
C THR A 54 11.84 8.38 1.39
N PHE A 55 12.74 7.64 0.75
CA PHE A 55 14.14 8.06 0.61
C PHE A 55 14.27 9.39 -0.13
N LEU A 56 13.61 9.53 -1.29
CA LEU A 56 13.62 10.76 -2.07
C LEU A 56 13.00 11.94 -1.32
N ALA A 57 11.93 11.73 -0.56
CA ALA A 57 11.29 12.77 0.24
C ALA A 57 12.23 13.31 1.33
N VAL A 58 12.94 12.44 2.04
CA VAL A 58 13.93 12.84 3.05
C VAL A 58 15.07 13.64 2.41
N LEU A 59 15.60 13.15 1.28
CA LEU A 59 16.67 13.84 0.56
C LEU A 59 16.22 15.21 0.05
N ALA A 60 15.05 15.28 -0.58
CA ALA A 60 14.48 16.53 -1.09
C ALA A 60 14.25 17.54 0.05
N TYR A 61 13.73 17.08 1.19
CA TYR A 61 13.54 17.92 2.36
C TYR A 61 14.86 18.46 2.90
N TYR A 62 15.89 17.62 3.00
CA TYR A 62 17.23 18.03 3.41
C TYR A 62 17.80 19.08 2.47
N LEU A 63 17.77 18.85 1.15
CA LEU A 63 18.26 19.79 0.15
C LEU A 63 17.51 21.13 0.22
N LYS A 64 16.19 21.09 0.38
CA LYS A 64 15.37 22.30 0.58
C LYS A 64 15.83 23.06 1.81
N ARG A 65 16.03 22.39 2.95
CA ARG A 65 16.52 23.03 4.19
C ARG A 65 17.90 23.65 3.96
N HIS A 66 18.82 22.91 3.37
CA HIS A 66 20.19 23.36 3.10
C HIS A 66 20.22 24.60 2.18
N LYS A 67 19.48 24.59 1.07
CA LYS A 67 19.43 25.74 0.14
C LYS A 67 18.78 26.98 0.76
N PHE A 68 17.74 26.79 1.56
CA PHE A 68 17.04 27.90 2.21
C PHE A 68 17.76 28.41 3.47
N THR A 69 18.85 27.78 3.93
CA THR A 69 19.60 28.22 5.10
C THR A 69 20.01 29.69 4.99
N VAL A 70 20.55 30.11 3.83
CA VAL A 70 21.02 31.49 3.61
C VAL A 70 19.88 32.51 3.76
N LEU A 71 18.72 32.22 3.17
CA LEU A 71 17.55 33.11 3.29
C LEU A 71 16.98 33.12 4.70
N LYS A 72 17.00 31.98 5.39
CA LYS A 72 16.43 31.82 6.73
C LYS A 72 17.34 32.36 7.85
N SER A 73 18.65 32.39 7.64
CA SER A 73 19.63 32.91 8.62
C SER A 73 19.99 34.39 8.42
N ARG A 74 19.54 35.01 7.32
CA ARG A 74 19.85 36.41 7.01
C ARG A 74 19.35 37.36 8.10
N LYS A 75 20.26 38.11 8.70
CA LYS A 75 19.96 39.25 9.57
C LYS A 75 19.97 40.53 8.74
N ILE A 76 18.98 41.41 8.93
CA ILE A 76 18.87 42.67 8.20
C ILE A 76 18.98 43.80 9.22
N GLN A 77 19.89 44.74 8.98
CA GLN A 77 20.01 45.95 9.77
C GLN A 77 19.64 47.15 8.88
N PHE A 78 18.69 47.96 9.35
CA PHE A 78 18.36 49.23 8.73
C PHE A 78 19.28 50.32 9.27
N LYS A 79 19.95 51.06 8.37
CA LYS A 79 20.76 52.24 8.71
C LYS A 79 20.17 53.45 7.97
N PRO A 80 19.46 54.35 8.67
CA PRO A 80 18.91 55.56 8.04
C PRO A 80 20.05 56.50 7.60
N LYS A 81 19.80 57.27 6.54
CA LYS A 81 20.73 58.31 6.07
C LYS A 81 20.44 59.60 6.82
N ASN A 82 21.49 60.25 7.33
CA ASN A 82 21.43 61.57 7.98
C ASN A 82 20.92 62.64 7.03
#